data_AF-A0AAE0XLN6-F1
#
_entry.id   AF-A0AAE0XLN6-F1
#
_cell.length_a   1.000
_cell.length_b   1.000
_cell.length_c   1.000
_cell.angle_alpha   90.00
_cell.angle_beta   90.00
_cell.angle_gamma   90.00
#
_symmetry.space_group_name_H-M   'P 1'
#
loop_
_entity.id
_entity.type
_entity.pdbx_description
1 polymer ?
#
loop_
_entity_poly.entity_id
_entity_poly.type
_entity_poly.pdbx_seq_one_letter_code
_entity_poly.pdbx_strand_id
1 'polypeptide(L)'
;MSPMSSPDMTGPPRLSETEKRVLELYDKLQELQIELALLKAQQNYSRGDATQMNLLEAKAALALRNDILESVMTVQPILEAVHHGTQASPVERDLSPYVEQRDRVAVRAAMQFEQSEQARRSLQALEVESVKVKDRNVQLASAVLRMADNTQRQSMEMMDDARLKRELDEMENEVRASRQRWKVIKGTAGAVVVGSGIDWVQDERLRGLVLDAAD
;
A
#
# COMPACT_ATOMS: atom_id res chain seq x y z
N MET A 1 -21.87 -54.04 7.94
CA MET A 1 -20.60 -53.67 8.59
C MET A 1 -20.77 -52.22 9.04
N SER A 2 -21.12 -52.03 10.31
CA SER A 2 -21.25 -50.68 10.89
C SER A 2 -19.85 -50.15 11.22
N PRO A 3 -19.56 -48.87 10.94
CA PRO A 3 -18.29 -48.29 11.34
C PRO A 3 -18.29 -48.14 12.86
N MET A 4 -17.27 -48.71 13.52
CA MET A 4 -17.01 -48.46 14.94
C MET A 4 -16.76 -46.96 15.10
N SER A 5 -17.63 -46.29 15.86
CA SER A 5 -17.42 -44.92 16.31
C SER A 5 -16.06 -44.82 17.01
N SER A 6 -15.15 -44.08 16.40
CA SER A 6 -13.96 -43.55 17.08
C SER A 6 -14.41 -42.81 18.33
N PRO A 7 -13.79 -43.02 19.51
CA PRO A 7 -14.12 -42.22 20.68
C PRO A 7 -13.83 -40.74 20.37
N ASP A 8 -14.80 -39.89 20.69
CA ASP A 8 -14.70 -38.42 20.59
C ASP A 8 -13.53 -37.92 21.45
N MET A 9 -12.35 -37.79 20.85
CA MET A 9 -11.12 -37.26 21.45
C MET A 9 -11.00 -35.73 21.27
N THR A 10 -12.12 -35.04 21.06
CA THR A 10 -12.19 -33.60 20.72
C THR A 10 -12.63 -32.70 21.88
N GLY A 11 -12.96 -33.28 23.04
CA GLY A 11 -13.28 -32.54 24.25
C GLY A 11 -12.08 -32.42 25.19
N PRO A 12 -11.97 -31.36 26.02
CA PRO A 12 -11.04 -31.35 27.13
C PRO A 12 -11.26 -32.62 27.98
N PRO A 13 -10.18 -33.19 28.57
CA PRO A 13 -10.32 -34.38 29.40
C PRO A 13 -11.40 -34.11 30.44
N ARG A 14 -12.45 -34.95 30.43
CA ARG A 14 -13.59 -34.79 31.34
C ARG A 14 -13.12 -35.20 32.74
N LEU A 15 -12.64 -34.22 33.49
CA LEU A 15 -12.22 -34.42 34.87
C LEU A 15 -13.43 -34.84 35.71
N SER A 16 -13.26 -35.93 36.48
CA SER A 16 -14.20 -36.34 37.51
C SER A 16 -14.38 -35.22 38.55
N GLU A 17 -15.54 -35.16 39.19
CA GLU A 17 -15.78 -34.23 40.31
C GLU A 17 -14.75 -34.40 41.44
N THR A 18 -14.25 -35.63 41.64
CA THR A 18 -13.16 -35.90 42.58
C THR A 18 -11.83 -35.27 42.14
N GLU A 19 -11.51 -35.31 40.84
CA GLU A 19 -10.28 -34.74 40.30
C GLU A 19 -10.30 -33.21 40.35
N LYS A 20 -11.43 -32.60 40.02
CA LYS A 20 -11.63 -31.15 40.20
C LYS A 20 -11.43 -30.74 41.66
N ARG A 21 -11.98 -31.52 42.60
CA ARG A 21 -11.82 -31.25 44.03
C ARG A 21 -10.38 -31.36 44.49
N VAL A 22 -9.61 -32.32 43.95
CA VAL A 22 -8.18 -32.45 44.25
C VAL A 22 -7.40 -31.24 43.75
N LEU A 23 -7.72 -30.73 42.56
CA LEU A 23 -7.09 -29.51 42.02
C LEU A 23 -7.40 -28.27 42.87
N GLU A 24 -8.66 -28.08 43.27
CA GLU A 24 -9.03 -26.97 44.18
C GLU A 24 -8.30 -27.04 45.52
N LEU A 25 -8.08 -28.25 46.05
CA LEU A 25 -7.34 -28.46 47.28
C LEU A 25 -5.84 -28.18 47.09
N TYR A 26 -5.29 -28.51 45.93
CA TYR A 26 -3.91 -28.19 45.57
C TYR A 26 -3.70 -26.67 45.50
N ASP A 27 -4.59 -25.94 44.82
CA ASP A 27 -4.53 -24.47 44.70
C ASP A 27 -4.56 -23.80 46.08
N LYS A 28 -5.47 -24.25 46.96
CA LYS A 28 -5.55 -23.78 48.35
C LYS A 28 -4.30 -24.11 49.16
N LEU A 29 -3.69 -25.26 48.93
CA LEU A 29 -2.47 -25.66 49.62
C LEU A 29 -1.30 -24.78 49.18
N GLN A 30 -1.22 -24.43 47.89
CA GLN A 30 -0.23 -23.50 47.36
C GLN A 30 -0.37 -22.10 47.95
N GLU A 31 -1.61 -21.58 48.04
CA GLU A 31 -1.91 -20.30 48.68
C GLU A 31 -1.46 -20.28 50.15
N LEU A 32 -1.83 -21.30 50.93
CA LEU A 32 -1.43 -21.43 52.33
C LEU A 32 0.08 -21.55 52.51
N GLN A 33 0.79 -22.21 51.59
CA GLN A 33 2.25 -22.28 51.64
C GLN A 33 2.91 -20.91 51.48
N ILE A 34 2.36 -20.05 50.61
CA ILE A 34 2.83 -18.68 50.41
C ILE A 34 2.54 -17.83 51.66
N GLU A 35 1.33 -17.91 52.21
CA GLU A 35 0.96 -17.21 53.45
C GLU A 35 1.88 -17.62 54.63
N LEU A 36 2.12 -18.91 54.79
CA LEU A 36 2.98 -19.44 55.85
C LEU A 36 4.44 -19.00 55.64
N ALA A 37 4.92 -18.95 54.40
CA ALA A 37 6.22 -18.39 54.08
C ALA A 37 6.32 -16.89 54.43
N LEU A 38 5.27 -16.11 54.15
CA LEU A 38 5.18 -14.68 54.50
C LEU A 38 5.15 -14.45 56.02
N LEU A 39 4.42 -15.28 56.76
CA LEU A 39 4.33 -15.20 58.21
C LEU A 39 5.65 -15.59 58.89
N LYS A 40 6.30 -16.68 58.46
CA LYS A 40 7.64 -17.06 58.95
C LYS A 40 8.67 -15.98 58.68
N ALA A 41 8.62 -15.40 57.48
CA ALA A 41 9.43 -14.27 57.07
C ALA A 41 9.29 -13.05 57.99
N GLN A 42 8.05 -12.65 58.29
CA GLN A 42 7.77 -11.53 59.21
C GLN A 42 8.22 -11.84 60.64
N GLN A 43 7.96 -13.05 61.13
CA GLN A 43 8.35 -13.46 62.48
C GLN A 43 9.87 -13.46 62.67
N ASN A 44 10.63 -13.89 61.66
CA ASN A 44 12.09 -13.89 61.69
C ASN A 44 12.67 -12.46 61.58
N TYR A 45 12.00 -11.57 60.83
CA TYR A 45 12.36 -10.15 60.78
C TYR A 45 12.12 -9.44 62.12
N SER A 46 10.98 -9.71 62.77
CA SER A 46 10.64 -9.13 64.09
C SER A 46 11.51 -9.65 65.24
N ARG A 47 12.13 -10.83 65.10
CA ARG A 47 12.98 -11.44 66.15
C ARG A 47 14.45 -10.99 66.08
N GLY A 48 14.85 -10.23 65.05
CA GLY A 48 16.19 -9.65 64.93
C GLY A 48 17.29 -10.61 64.45
N ASP A 49 16.98 -11.90 64.27
CA ASP A 49 17.92 -12.94 63.81
C ASP A 49 18.10 -12.97 62.28
N ALA A 50 17.27 -12.26 61.51
CA ALA A 50 17.29 -12.29 60.05
C ALA A 50 17.46 -10.90 59.42
N THR A 51 18.52 -10.73 58.63
CA THR A 51 18.66 -9.57 57.74
C THR A 51 17.64 -9.67 56.59
N GLN A 52 17.27 -8.52 56.00
CA GLN A 52 16.40 -8.47 54.81
C GLN A 52 16.90 -9.37 53.66
N MET A 53 18.21 -9.63 53.62
CA MET A 53 18.87 -10.54 52.69
C MET A 53 18.43 -12.00 52.89
N ASN A 54 18.42 -12.50 54.13
CA ASN A 54 18.02 -13.88 54.44
C ASN A 54 16.54 -14.14 54.11
N LEU A 55 15.70 -13.10 54.25
CA LEU A 55 14.31 -13.14 53.83
C LEU A 55 14.17 -13.29 52.31
N LEU A 56 14.92 -12.48 51.55
CA LEU A 56 14.90 -12.51 50.09
C LEU A 56 15.44 -13.85 49.57
N GLU A 57 16.48 -14.39 50.21
CA GLU A 57 17.05 -15.69 49.89
C GLU A 57 16.05 -16.84 50.12
N ALA A 58 15.33 -16.84 51.25
CA ALA A 58 14.29 -17.82 51.53
C ALA A 58 13.13 -17.74 50.51
N LYS A 59 12.75 -16.53 50.09
CA LYS A 59 11.72 -16.34 49.04
C LYS A 59 12.18 -16.85 47.69
N ALA A 60 13.41 -16.52 47.29
CA ALA A 60 14.00 -16.99 46.05
C ALA A 60 14.10 -18.53 46.02
N ALA A 61 14.50 -19.15 47.14
CA ALA A 61 14.57 -20.60 47.26
C ALA A 61 13.20 -21.28 47.14
N LEU A 62 12.14 -20.70 47.70
CA LEU A 62 10.77 -21.21 47.56
C LEU A 62 10.23 -21.05 46.14
N ALA A 63 10.47 -19.91 45.50
CA ALA A 63 10.09 -19.69 44.10
C ALA A 63 10.78 -20.70 43.18
N LEU A 64 12.11 -20.85 43.31
CA LEU A 64 12.87 -21.84 42.55
C LEU A 64 12.38 -23.27 42.77
N ARG A 65 12.04 -23.63 44.02
CA ARG A 65 11.48 -24.95 44.32
C ARG A 65 10.14 -25.16 43.61
N ASN A 66 9.27 -24.16 43.60
CA ASN A 66 7.99 -24.27 42.91
C ASN A 66 8.18 -24.39 41.39
N ASP A 67 9.09 -23.60 40.81
CA ASP A 67 9.41 -23.67 39.37
C ASP A 67 9.99 -25.04 38.98
N ILE A 68 10.87 -25.60 39.82
CA ILE A 68 11.41 -26.95 39.61
C ILE A 68 10.30 -27.99 39.70
N LEU A 69 9.42 -27.90 40.70
CA LEU A 69 8.31 -28.83 40.86
C LEU A 69 7.35 -28.75 39.66
N GLU A 70 7.02 -27.55 39.20
CA GLU A 70 6.17 -27.35 38.03
C GLU A 70 6.82 -27.92 36.76
N SER A 71 8.11 -27.67 36.56
CA SER A 71 8.88 -28.24 35.45
C SER A 71 8.91 -29.77 35.50
N VAL A 72 9.13 -30.38 36.67
CA VAL A 72 9.10 -31.83 36.84
C VAL A 72 7.70 -32.39 36.56
N MET A 73 6.65 -31.76 37.12
CA MET A 73 5.25 -32.19 36.96
C MET A 73 4.73 -32.04 35.52
N THR A 74 5.31 -31.16 34.71
CA THR A 74 4.90 -30.94 33.31
C THR A 74 5.76 -31.72 32.33
N VAL A 75 7.09 -31.71 32.50
CA VAL A 75 8.04 -32.29 31.54
C VAL A 75 8.19 -33.79 31.73
N GLN A 76 8.27 -34.28 32.97
CA GLN A 76 8.56 -35.69 33.21
C GLN A 76 7.45 -36.63 32.69
N PRO A 77 6.15 -36.33 32.90
CA PRO A 77 5.08 -37.14 32.30
C PRO A 77 5.11 -37.17 30.77
N ILE A 78 5.47 -36.05 30.13
CA ILE A 78 5.60 -35.97 28.66
C ILE A 78 6.79 -36.81 28.19
N LEU A 79 7.92 -36.73 28.89
CA LEU A 79 9.12 -37.48 28.56
C LEU A 79 8.88 -39.00 28.67
N GLU A 80 8.27 -39.44 29.77
CA GLU A 80 7.94 -40.85 29.99
C GLU A 80 6.86 -41.35 29.02
N ALA A 81 5.87 -40.50 28.68
CA ALA A 81 4.83 -40.81 27.70
C ALA A 81 5.41 -41.08 26.30
N VAL A 82 6.41 -40.31 25.89
CA VAL A 82 7.05 -40.44 24.57
C VAL A 82 8.06 -41.59 24.57
N HIS A 83 8.88 -41.71 25.62
CA HIS A 83 9.99 -42.66 25.66
C HIS A 83 9.60 -44.05 26.17
N HIS A 84 8.33 -44.25 26.59
CA HIS A 84 7.83 -45.53 27.10
C HIS A 84 8.76 -46.12 28.16
N GLY A 85 9.23 -45.27 29.08
CA GLY A 85 10.20 -45.70 30.08
C GLY A 85 9.67 -46.91 30.85
N THR A 86 10.57 -47.82 31.23
CA THR A 86 10.23 -49.03 31.99
C THR A 86 9.54 -48.73 33.34
N GLN A 87 9.62 -47.48 33.81
CA GLN A 87 9.00 -46.97 35.04
C GLN A 87 7.74 -46.11 34.77
N ALA A 88 7.33 -45.93 33.51
CA ALA A 88 6.20 -45.06 33.17
C ALA A 88 4.90 -45.60 33.79
N SER A 89 4.24 -44.75 34.56
CA SER A 89 2.94 -45.03 35.17
C SER A 89 1.89 -45.23 34.08
N PRO A 90 0.79 -45.96 34.35
CA PRO A 90 -0.29 -46.16 33.38
C PRO A 90 -0.85 -44.83 32.85
N VAL A 91 -0.99 -43.83 33.73
CA VAL A 91 -1.49 -42.49 33.38
C VAL A 91 -0.56 -41.77 32.40
N GLU A 92 0.76 -41.91 32.56
CA GLU A 92 1.73 -41.31 31.64
C GLU A 92 1.70 -41.97 30.26
N ARG A 93 1.47 -43.29 30.18
CA ARG A 93 1.29 -43.95 28.87
C ARG A 93 0.03 -43.49 28.16
N ASP A 94 -1.04 -43.24 28.89
CA ASP A 94 -2.30 -42.73 28.35
C ASP A 94 -2.18 -41.30 27.81
N LEU A 95 -1.14 -40.54 28.20
CA LEU A 95 -0.87 -39.20 27.66
C LEU A 95 -0.30 -39.21 26.23
N SER A 96 0.33 -40.31 25.81
CA SER A 96 1.00 -40.43 24.51
C SER A 96 0.15 -39.97 23.30
N PRO A 97 -1.10 -40.44 23.09
CA PRO A 97 -1.91 -40.00 21.96
C PRO A 97 -2.22 -38.50 21.98
N TYR A 98 -2.36 -37.89 23.16
CA TYR A 98 -2.61 -36.46 23.30
C TYR A 98 -1.36 -35.63 23.00
N VAL A 99 -0.18 -36.09 23.41
CA VAL A 99 1.10 -35.47 23.06
C VAL A 99 1.33 -35.53 21.55
N GLU A 100 1.10 -36.68 20.91
CA GLU A 100 1.19 -36.80 19.45
C GLU A 100 0.21 -35.86 18.72
N GLN A 101 -1.03 -35.77 19.21
CA GLN A 101 -2.04 -34.88 18.63
C GLN A 101 -1.61 -33.42 18.76
N ARG A 102 -1.12 -33.01 19.95
CA ARG A 102 -0.57 -31.67 20.18
C ARG A 102 0.55 -31.37 19.21
N ASP A 103 1.52 -32.26 19.07
CA ASP A 103 2.68 -32.06 18.21
C ASP A 103 2.27 -31.97 16.73
N ARG A 104 1.33 -32.81 16.28
CA ARG A 104 0.74 -32.72 14.93
C ARG A 104 -0.01 -31.40 14.70
N VAL A 105 -0.69 -30.87 15.70
CA VAL A 105 -1.36 -29.56 15.59
C VAL A 105 -0.34 -28.43 15.57
N ALA A 106 0.68 -28.48 16.43
CA ALA A 106 1.75 -27.49 16.49
C ALA A 106 2.53 -27.40 15.17
N VAL A 107 2.90 -28.55 14.59
CA VAL A 107 3.56 -28.59 13.28
C VAL A 107 2.65 -28.02 12.18
N ARG A 108 1.37 -28.38 12.15
CA ARG A 108 0.41 -27.83 11.18
C ARG A 108 0.23 -26.32 11.34
N ALA A 109 0.15 -25.83 12.57
CA ALA A 109 0.04 -24.40 12.87
C ALA A 109 1.30 -23.64 12.42
N ALA A 110 2.49 -24.20 12.66
CA ALA A 110 3.75 -23.62 12.19
C ALA A 110 3.82 -23.54 10.65
N MET A 111 3.42 -24.62 9.96
CA MET A 111 3.35 -24.64 8.49
C MET A 111 2.34 -23.61 7.96
N GLN A 112 1.18 -23.48 8.57
CA GLN A 112 0.17 -22.48 8.19
C GLN A 112 0.68 -21.05 8.42
N PHE A 113 1.39 -20.81 9.52
CA PHE A 113 1.98 -19.51 9.80
C PHE A 113 3.05 -19.16 8.77
N GLU A 114 3.92 -20.11 8.41
CA GLU A 114 4.92 -19.93 7.36
C GLU A 114 4.29 -19.61 6.00
N GLN A 115 3.28 -20.38 5.60
CA GLN A 115 2.53 -20.14 4.35
C GLN A 115 1.86 -18.76 4.35
N SER A 116 1.25 -18.37 5.47
CA SER A 116 0.63 -17.06 5.64
C SER A 116 1.65 -15.93 5.53
N GLU A 117 2.82 -16.07 6.16
CA GLU A 117 3.89 -15.08 6.06
C GLU A 117 4.46 -14.99 4.64
N GLN A 118 4.62 -16.12 3.94
CA GLN A 118 5.05 -16.13 2.55
C GLN A 118 4.03 -15.44 1.64
N ALA A 119 2.73 -15.73 1.81
CA ALA A 119 1.66 -15.06 1.07
C ALA A 119 1.67 -13.55 1.34
N ARG A 120 1.80 -13.14 2.61
CA ARG A 120 1.88 -11.72 3.01
C ARG A 120 3.07 -11.01 2.36
N ARG A 121 4.25 -11.64 2.36
CA ARG A 121 5.44 -11.08 1.70
C ARG A 121 5.24 -10.92 0.20
N SER A 122 4.63 -11.90 -0.46
CA SER A 122 4.34 -11.82 -1.89
C SER A 122 3.35 -10.71 -2.23
N LEU A 123 2.31 -10.53 -1.41
CA LEU A 123 1.34 -9.45 -1.55
C LEU A 123 1.99 -8.09 -1.35
N GLN A 124 2.83 -7.92 -0.33
CA GLN A 124 3.57 -6.67 -0.11
C GLN A 124 4.49 -6.33 -1.28
N ALA A 125 5.20 -7.31 -1.84
CA ALA A 125 6.02 -7.10 -3.02
C ALA A 125 5.19 -6.64 -4.22
N LEU A 126 4.02 -7.26 -4.44
CA LEU A 126 3.10 -6.90 -5.52
C LEU A 126 2.47 -5.51 -5.30
N GLU A 127 2.15 -5.14 -4.06
CA GLU A 127 1.64 -3.81 -3.73
C GLU A 127 2.66 -2.72 -4.06
N VAL A 128 3.93 -2.93 -3.69
CA VAL A 128 5.02 -2.01 -4.04
C VAL A 128 5.18 -1.88 -5.55
N GLU A 129 5.09 -2.99 -6.28
CA GLU A 129 5.13 -2.97 -7.74
C GLU A 129 3.92 -2.23 -8.34
N SER A 130 2.71 -2.49 -7.83
CA SER A 130 1.47 -1.85 -8.26
C SER A 130 1.54 -0.33 -8.10
N VAL A 131 2.06 0.16 -6.98
CA VAL A 131 2.29 1.60 -6.76
C VAL A 131 3.22 2.17 -7.82
N LYS A 132 4.37 1.51 -8.07
CA LYS A 132 5.32 1.95 -9.12
C LYS A 132 4.70 1.97 -10.51
N VAL A 133 3.89 0.96 -10.84
CA VAL A 133 3.20 0.88 -12.14
C VAL A 133 2.14 1.97 -12.26
N LYS A 134 1.38 2.25 -11.19
CA LYS A 134 0.41 3.36 -11.15
C LYS A 134 1.09 4.71 -11.36
N ASP A 135 2.20 4.97 -10.68
CA ASP A 135 2.95 6.23 -10.85
C ASP A 135 3.43 6.41 -12.29
N ARG A 136 3.96 5.34 -12.89
CA ARG A 136 4.37 5.36 -14.32
C ARG A 136 3.18 5.57 -15.24
N ASN A 137 2.04 4.95 -14.96
CA ASN A 137 0.83 5.12 -15.77
C ASN A 137 0.36 6.57 -15.73
N VAL A 138 0.32 7.20 -14.55
CA VAL A 138 0.01 8.63 -14.39
C VAL A 138 0.99 9.51 -15.16
N GLN A 139 2.29 9.23 -15.07
CA GLN A 139 3.32 9.99 -15.80
C GLN A 139 3.14 9.86 -17.32
N LEU A 140 2.93 8.66 -17.83
CA LEU A 140 2.70 8.42 -19.26
C LEU A 140 1.40 9.06 -19.75
N ALA A 141 0.30 8.92 -19.00
CA ALA A 141 -0.96 9.57 -19.33
C ALA A 141 -0.80 11.09 -19.41
N SER A 142 -0.08 11.70 -18.45
CA SER A 142 0.22 13.14 -18.48
C SER A 142 1.09 13.55 -19.68
N ALA A 143 2.02 12.69 -20.11
CA ALA A 143 2.85 12.93 -21.29
C ALA A 143 2.01 12.87 -22.57
N VAL A 144 1.13 11.87 -22.71
CA VAL A 144 0.20 11.75 -23.84
C VAL A 144 -0.74 12.95 -23.91
N LEU A 145 -1.31 13.39 -22.79
CA LEU A 145 -2.17 14.58 -22.77
C LEU A 145 -1.43 15.85 -23.20
N ARG A 146 -0.17 16.04 -22.76
CA ARG A 146 0.66 17.17 -23.21
C ARG A 146 0.99 17.09 -24.71
N MET A 147 1.28 15.89 -25.22
CA MET A 147 1.53 15.70 -26.65
C MET A 147 0.28 15.97 -27.49
N ALA A 148 -0.90 15.54 -27.00
CA ALA A 148 -2.18 15.82 -27.63
C ALA A 148 -2.48 17.33 -27.64
N ASP A 149 -2.28 18.03 -26.52
CA ASP A 149 -2.45 19.49 -26.44
C ASP A 149 -1.48 20.22 -27.39
N ASN A 150 -0.20 19.84 -27.41
CA ASN A 150 0.77 20.42 -28.33
C ASN A 150 0.38 20.20 -29.80
N THR A 151 -0.09 19.00 -30.16
CA THR A 151 -0.53 18.69 -31.53
C THR A 151 -1.80 19.49 -31.88
N GLN A 152 -2.72 19.65 -30.94
CA GLN A 152 -3.92 20.46 -31.11
C GLN A 152 -3.57 21.95 -31.32
N ARG A 153 -2.64 22.49 -30.52
CA ARG A 153 -2.13 23.87 -30.69
C ARG A 153 -1.46 24.06 -32.04
N GLN A 154 -0.57 23.16 -32.45
CA GLN A 154 0.06 23.21 -33.78
C GLN A 154 -0.98 23.16 -34.91
N SER A 155 -2.02 22.34 -34.77
CA SER A 155 -3.11 22.31 -35.75
C SER A 155 -3.90 23.63 -35.79
N MET A 156 -4.15 24.25 -34.64
CA MET A 156 -4.83 25.56 -34.57
C MET A 156 -3.97 26.66 -35.20
N GLU A 157 -2.68 26.72 -34.88
CA GLU A 157 -1.72 27.67 -35.47
C GLU A 157 -1.66 27.52 -37.00
N MET A 158 -1.58 26.29 -37.51
CA MET A 158 -1.63 26.05 -38.96
C MET A 158 -2.95 26.49 -39.62
N MET A 159 -4.08 26.37 -38.92
CA MET A 159 -5.37 26.84 -39.42
C MET A 159 -5.46 28.36 -39.45
N ASP A 160 -4.95 29.04 -38.42
CA ASP A 160 -4.89 30.51 -38.36
C ASP A 160 -3.97 31.07 -39.45
N ASP A 161 -2.79 30.48 -39.65
CA ASP A 161 -1.89 30.85 -40.76
C ASP A 161 -2.55 30.68 -42.13
N ALA A 162 -3.30 29.60 -42.34
CA ALA A 162 -4.03 29.35 -43.58
C ALA A 162 -5.21 30.32 -43.78
N ARG A 163 -5.78 30.86 -42.70
CA ARG A 163 -6.81 31.90 -42.77
C ARG A 163 -6.20 33.27 -43.08
N LEU A 164 -5.14 33.65 -42.38
CA LEU A 164 -4.41 34.90 -42.61
C LEU A 164 -3.90 35.01 -44.05
N LYS A 165 -3.39 33.90 -44.63
CA LYS A 165 -2.99 33.86 -46.04
C LYS A 165 -4.16 34.14 -47.00
N ARG A 166 -5.34 33.59 -46.73
CA ARG A 166 -6.53 33.83 -47.56
C ARG A 166 -7.00 35.28 -47.49
N GLU A 167 -7.01 35.87 -46.29
CA GLU A 167 -7.35 37.29 -46.10
C GLU A 167 -6.33 38.19 -46.83
N LEU A 168 -5.04 37.85 -46.80
CA LEU A 168 -4.01 38.58 -47.54
C LEU A 168 -4.22 38.49 -49.06
N ASP A 169 -4.50 37.30 -49.59
CA ASP A 169 -4.77 37.08 -51.02
C ASP A 169 -6.01 37.86 -51.48
N GLU A 170 -7.06 37.92 -50.66
CA GLU A 170 -8.26 38.70 -50.95
C GLU A 170 -7.96 40.21 -51.00
N MET A 171 -7.24 40.72 -49.99
CA MET A 171 -6.81 42.13 -49.96
C MET A 171 -5.90 42.48 -51.14
N GLU A 172 -4.97 41.59 -51.52
CA GLU A 172 -4.11 41.80 -52.69
C GLU A 172 -4.94 41.85 -53.98
N ASN A 173 -5.94 40.97 -54.13
CA ASN A 173 -6.85 40.97 -55.26
C ASN A 173 -7.70 42.24 -55.31
N GLU A 174 -8.19 42.75 -54.18
CA GLU A 174 -8.91 44.01 -54.10
C GLU A 174 -8.05 45.21 -54.48
N VAL A 175 -6.81 45.26 -53.98
CA VAL A 175 -5.83 46.30 -54.35
C VAL A 175 -5.52 46.23 -55.84
N ARG A 176 -5.34 45.02 -56.40
CA ARG A 176 -5.10 44.83 -57.83
C ARG A 176 -6.29 45.27 -58.68
N ALA A 177 -7.51 44.92 -58.26
CA ALA A 177 -8.74 45.38 -58.93
C ALA A 177 -8.89 46.90 -58.86
N SER A 178 -8.58 47.51 -57.71
CA SER A 178 -8.59 48.97 -57.52
C SER A 178 -7.57 49.67 -58.40
N ARG A 179 -6.33 49.16 -58.45
CA ARG A 179 -5.26 49.65 -59.35
C ARG A 179 -5.68 49.54 -60.81
N GLN A 180 -6.30 48.43 -61.21
CA GLN A 180 -6.77 48.25 -62.58
C GLN A 180 -7.89 49.23 -62.94
N ARG A 181 -8.87 49.43 -62.04
CA ARG A 181 -9.92 50.45 -62.21
C ARG A 181 -9.33 51.85 -62.33
N TRP A 182 -8.36 52.18 -61.48
CA TRP A 182 -7.67 53.47 -61.53
C TRP A 182 -6.92 53.67 -62.84
N LYS A 183 -6.21 52.64 -63.35
CA LYS A 183 -5.55 52.69 -64.66
C LYS A 183 -6.54 52.95 -65.79
N VAL A 184 -7.71 52.31 -65.77
CA VAL A 184 -8.75 52.53 -66.78
C VAL A 184 -9.31 53.95 -66.70
N ILE A 185 -9.67 54.43 -65.50
CA ILE A 185 -10.20 55.79 -65.30
C ILE A 185 -9.18 56.85 -65.69
N LYS A 186 -7.91 56.66 -65.30
CA LYS A 186 -6.83 57.57 -65.68
C LYS A 186 -6.61 57.58 -67.19
N GLY A 187 -6.60 56.40 -67.83
CA GLY A 187 -6.46 56.27 -69.28
C GLY A 187 -7.61 56.92 -70.05
N THR A 188 -8.86 56.72 -69.62
CA THR A 188 -10.03 57.33 -70.28
C THR A 188 -10.07 58.84 -70.05
N ALA A 189 -9.82 59.32 -68.84
CA ALA A 189 -9.78 60.76 -68.55
C ALA A 189 -8.65 61.46 -69.32
N GLY A 190 -7.46 60.86 -69.39
CA GLY A 190 -6.35 61.36 -70.20
C GLY A 190 -6.69 61.41 -71.70
N ALA A 191 -7.29 60.35 -72.24
CA ALA A 191 -7.70 60.29 -73.65
C ALA A 191 -8.78 61.34 -73.99
N VAL A 192 -9.74 61.57 -73.10
CA VAL A 192 -10.78 62.60 -73.28
C VAL A 192 -10.16 64.01 -73.28
N VAL A 193 -9.24 64.30 -72.35
CA VAL A 193 -8.58 65.62 -72.29
C VAL A 193 -7.77 65.87 -73.57
N VAL A 194 -6.96 64.90 -74.01
CA VAL A 194 -6.16 65.01 -75.25
C VAL A 194 -7.05 65.12 -76.50
N GLY A 195 -8.14 64.34 -76.57
CA GLY A 195 -9.08 64.35 -77.70
C GLY A 195 -9.98 65.59 -77.78
N SER A 196 -10.15 66.33 -76.67
CA SER A 196 -11.01 67.52 -76.62
C SER A 196 -10.41 68.77 -77.28
N GLY A 197 -9.11 68.76 -77.58
CA GLY A 197 -8.41 69.89 -78.20
C GLY A 197 -8.13 71.07 -77.26
N ILE A 198 -8.38 70.91 -75.95
CA ILE A 198 -7.98 71.88 -74.90
C ILE A 198 -6.45 71.87 -74.77
N ASP A 199 -5.83 73.03 -74.61
CA ASP A 199 -4.38 73.16 -74.40
C ASP A 199 -3.97 72.72 -72.97
N TRP A 200 -3.98 71.42 -72.76
CA TRP A 200 -3.64 70.76 -71.50
C TRP A 200 -2.14 70.83 -71.16
N VAL A 201 -1.30 71.27 -72.11
CA VAL A 201 0.14 71.39 -71.89
C VAL A 201 0.44 72.54 -70.95
N GLN A 202 -0.32 73.64 -70.97
CA GLN A 202 -0.06 74.83 -70.14
C GLN A 202 -0.73 74.78 -68.75
N ASP A 203 -1.72 73.91 -68.55
CA ASP A 203 -2.40 73.74 -67.25
C ASP A 203 -1.77 72.59 -66.45
N GLU A 204 -1.11 72.93 -65.34
CA GLU A 204 -0.43 71.98 -64.44
C GLU A 204 -1.38 70.88 -63.92
N ARG A 205 -2.67 71.19 -63.74
CA ARG A 205 -3.65 70.20 -63.26
C ARG A 205 -4.00 69.18 -64.35
N LEU A 206 -4.10 69.61 -65.59
CA LEU A 206 -4.40 68.73 -66.73
C LEU A 206 -3.16 67.93 -67.16
N ARG A 207 -1.98 68.55 -67.08
CA ARG A 207 -0.70 67.90 -67.33
C ARG A 207 -0.47 66.71 -66.38
N GLY A 208 -0.75 66.87 -65.08
CA GLY A 208 -0.66 65.78 -64.10
C GLY A 208 -1.71 64.67 -64.28
N LEU A 209 -2.83 64.97 -64.94
CA LEU A 209 -3.87 63.99 -65.26
C LEU A 209 -3.46 63.11 -66.46
N VAL A 210 -2.84 63.72 -67.47
CA VAL A 210 -2.45 63.06 -68.75
C VAL A 210 -1.11 62.35 -68.64
N LEU A 211 -0.13 62.91 -67.92
CA LEU A 211 1.16 62.28 -67.75
C LEU A 211 1.09 61.18 -66.68
N ASP A 212 1.65 60.02 -66.99
CA ASP A 212 1.99 59.05 -65.97
C ASP A 212 3.15 59.60 -65.13
N ALA A 213 2.94 59.67 -63.81
CA ALA A 213 4.07 59.72 -62.91
C ALA A 213 4.85 58.43 -63.19
N ALA A 214 6.06 58.56 -63.73
CA ALA A 214 6.97 57.44 -63.83
C ALA A 214 7.12 56.84 -62.43
N ASP A 215 7.07 55.51 -62.36
CA ASP A 215 7.04 54.69 -61.14
C ASP A 215 7.86 55.23 -59.96
#